data_AF-A0A183I8X1-F1
#
_entry.id   AF-A0A183I8X1-F1
#
_cell.length_a   1.000
_cell.length_b   1.000
_cell.length_c   1.000
_cell.angle_alpha   90.00
_cell.angle_beta   90.00
_cell.angle_gamma   90.00
#
_symmetry.space_group_name_H-M   'P 1'
#
loop_
_entity.id
_entity.type
_entity.pdbx_description
1 polymer ?
#
loop_
_entity_poly.entity_id
_entity_poly.type
_entity_poly.pdbx_seq_one_letter_code
_entity_poly.pdbx_strand_id
1 'polypeptide(L)'
;MCTDLIVQIRRLISLSDNVTPMMGVCLGHQLIALAADAETYKLDYGNRGHNQPCVFVDSDRCIITAQNHGYAVKNASLKKNWEVLFVNANDQTVEGIAHKRLPIFGVQFHPEHCAGPVDAEFLFDLFMNDVYKFKNGKTTTPVRQSIGHYLKLPTEEVLKPPKPKKVLILGSGGLCIGQGGEFDYSGSQVSVNVSLFVVLVLCP
;
A
#
# COMPACT_ATOMS: atom_id res chain seq x y z
N MET A 1 -12.77 24.65 -4.41
CA MET A 1 -11.66 24.02 -3.66
C MET A 1 -11.01 25.09 -2.80
N CYS A 2 -10.58 24.80 -1.56
CA CYS A 2 -10.05 25.80 -0.62
C CYS A 2 -8.71 26.40 -1.09
N THR A 3 -8.76 27.42 -1.93
CA THR A 3 -7.59 28.10 -2.51
C THR A 3 -6.65 28.65 -1.44
N ASP A 4 -7.20 29.22 -0.38
CA ASP A 4 -6.41 29.85 0.68
C ASP A 4 -5.57 28.82 1.45
N LEU A 5 -6.16 27.65 1.73
CA LEU A 5 -5.46 26.56 2.41
C LEU A 5 -4.32 26.01 1.54
N ILE A 6 -4.56 25.83 0.24
CA ILE A 6 -3.51 25.39 -0.71
C ILE A 6 -2.36 26.40 -0.74
N VAL A 7 -2.66 27.70 -0.75
CA VAL A 7 -1.63 28.75 -0.71
C VAL A 7 -0.84 28.72 0.59
N GLN A 8 -1.49 28.49 1.73
CA GLN A 8 -0.81 28.36 3.03
C GLN A 8 0.10 27.13 3.08
N ILE A 9 -0.37 25.96 2.64
CA ILE A 9 0.45 24.75 2.58
C ILE A 9 1.64 24.95 1.63
N ARG A 10 1.40 25.52 0.44
CA ARG A 10 2.48 25.84 -0.52
C ARG A 10 3.54 26.74 0.11
N ARG A 11 3.11 27.77 0.83
CA ARG A 11 4.03 28.67 1.55
C ARG A 11 4.87 27.87 2.54
N LEU A 12 4.27 27.03 3.39
CA LEU A 12 5.01 26.20 4.36
C LEU A 12 6.06 25.31 3.70
N ILE A 13 5.73 24.69 2.57
CA ILE A 13 6.66 23.83 1.80
C ILE A 13 7.85 24.64 1.24
N SER A 14 7.61 25.89 0.83
CA SER A 14 8.62 26.75 0.17
C SER A 14 9.55 27.53 1.10
N LEU A 15 9.22 27.63 2.41
CA LEU A 15 9.87 28.58 3.32
C LEU A 15 11.31 28.23 3.68
N SER A 16 11.68 26.95 3.73
CA SER A 16 13.03 26.53 4.15
C SER A 16 13.32 25.09 3.74
N ASP A 17 14.58 24.69 3.79
CA ASP A 17 14.98 23.28 3.71
C ASP A 17 14.67 22.49 5.01
N ASN A 18 14.17 23.16 6.05
CA ASN A 18 13.82 22.57 7.34
C ASN A 18 12.35 22.86 7.68
N VAL A 19 11.45 22.15 7.00
CA VAL A 19 9.99 22.32 7.12
C VAL A 19 9.46 21.41 8.23
N THR A 20 8.47 21.92 8.97
CA THR A 20 7.69 21.11 9.93
C THR A 20 7.14 19.86 9.23
N PRO A 21 7.30 18.66 9.81
CA PRO A 21 6.76 17.44 9.23
C PRO A 21 5.26 17.55 8.95
N MET A 22 4.83 17.04 7.79
CA MET A 22 3.43 17.07 7.36
C MET A 22 2.99 15.70 6.85
N MET A 23 1.87 15.22 7.40
CA MET A 23 1.18 14.02 6.96
C MET A 23 -0.24 14.39 6.51
N GLY A 24 -0.56 14.14 5.24
CA GLY A 24 -1.90 14.32 4.68
C GLY A 24 -2.66 13.00 4.60
N VAL A 25 -3.90 12.95 5.07
CA VAL A 25 -4.78 11.78 4.97
C VAL A 25 -6.00 12.12 4.12
N CYS A 26 -6.32 11.28 3.13
CA CYS A 26 -7.45 11.43 2.22
C CYS A 26 -7.50 12.82 1.55
N LEU A 27 -8.35 13.73 2.00
CA LEU A 27 -8.39 15.11 1.52
C LEU A 27 -7.05 15.85 1.76
N GLY A 28 -6.38 15.57 2.88
CA GLY A 28 -5.06 16.14 3.19
C GLY A 28 -4.00 15.76 2.16
N HIS A 29 -4.03 14.51 1.67
CA HIS A 29 -3.15 14.06 0.58
C HIS A 29 -3.38 14.88 -0.71
N GLN A 30 -4.65 15.11 -1.07
CA GLN A 30 -5.00 15.91 -2.25
C GLN A 30 -4.55 17.37 -2.09
N LEU A 31 -4.75 17.97 -0.92
CA LEU A 31 -4.32 19.34 -0.64
C LEU A 31 -2.79 19.50 -0.71
N ILE A 32 -2.03 18.54 -0.20
CA ILE A 32 -0.57 18.51 -0.33
C ILE A 32 -0.17 18.43 -1.81
N ALA A 33 -0.79 17.53 -2.58
CA ALA A 33 -0.51 17.39 -4.01
C ALA A 33 -0.80 18.69 -4.78
N LEU A 34 -1.92 19.34 -4.50
CA LEU A 34 -2.29 20.62 -5.13
C LEU A 34 -1.34 21.76 -4.72
N ALA A 35 -0.88 21.79 -3.47
CA ALA A 35 0.13 22.73 -3.00
C ALA A 35 1.50 22.48 -3.64
N ALA A 36 1.77 21.24 -4.06
CA ALA A 36 2.91 20.82 -4.85
C ALA A 36 2.75 21.06 -6.37
N ASP A 37 1.72 21.80 -6.78
CA ASP A 37 1.37 22.10 -8.17
C ASP A 37 1.08 20.86 -9.04
N ALA A 38 0.57 19.80 -8.41
CA ALA A 38 -0.01 18.65 -9.10
C ALA A 38 -1.52 18.86 -9.38
N GLU A 39 -2.07 18.03 -10.26
CA GLU A 39 -3.48 18.01 -10.63
C GLU A 39 -4.23 16.88 -9.91
N THR A 40 -5.50 17.13 -9.59
CA THR A 40 -6.45 16.11 -9.14
C THR A 40 -7.57 15.94 -10.14
N TYR A 41 -8.12 14.73 -10.25
CA TYR A 41 -9.25 14.44 -11.13
C TYR A 41 -10.30 13.62 -10.39
N LYS A 42 -11.55 13.68 -10.88
CA LYS A 42 -12.68 12.92 -10.33
C LYS A 42 -12.64 11.49 -10.88
N LEU A 43 -12.82 10.51 -10.00
CA LEU A 43 -12.96 9.10 -10.36
C LEU A 43 -14.41 8.81 -10.78
N ASP A 44 -14.58 7.87 -11.70
CA ASP A 44 -15.92 7.46 -12.17
C ASP A 44 -16.74 6.81 -11.06
N TYR A 45 -16.13 5.86 -10.35
CA TYR A 45 -16.78 5.10 -9.28
C TYR A 45 -16.24 5.47 -7.89
N GLY A 46 -15.00 5.96 -7.79
CA GLY A 46 -14.32 6.27 -6.52
C GLY A 46 -13.97 5.02 -5.71
N ASN A 47 -12.98 5.12 -4.83
CA ASN A 47 -12.55 4.00 -3.99
C ASN A 47 -13.22 4.10 -2.61
N ARG A 48 -14.12 3.14 -2.34
CA ARG A 48 -14.90 3.06 -1.11
C ARG A 48 -14.94 1.62 -0.62
N GLY A 49 -14.42 1.39 0.56
CA GLY A 49 -14.44 0.06 1.17
C GLY A 49 -13.27 -0.16 2.13
N HIS A 50 -13.30 -1.34 2.75
CA HIS A 50 -12.33 -1.76 3.78
C HIS A 50 -11.33 -2.78 3.25
N ASN A 51 -11.40 -3.10 1.96
CA ASN A 51 -10.64 -4.14 1.29
C ASN A 51 -9.84 -3.60 0.09
N GLN A 52 -9.50 -2.30 0.10
CA GLN A 52 -8.82 -1.67 -1.04
C GLN A 52 -7.31 -1.98 -0.97
N PRO A 53 -6.75 -2.69 -1.97
CA PRO A 53 -5.35 -3.08 -1.97
C PRO A 53 -4.45 -1.92 -2.41
N CYS A 54 -3.46 -1.58 -1.58
CA CYS A 54 -2.44 -0.57 -1.88
C CYS A 54 -1.07 -1.22 -1.91
N VAL A 55 -0.35 -1.06 -3.03
CA VAL A 55 1.01 -1.55 -3.22
C VAL A 55 2.01 -0.42 -2.98
N PHE A 56 3.03 -0.70 -2.19
CA PHE A 56 4.15 0.21 -2.00
C PHE A 56 5.07 0.19 -3.23
N VAL A 57 5.43 1.34 -3.81
CA VAL A 57 6.08 1.33 -5.13
C VAL A 57 7.51 0.76 -5.16
N ASP A 58 8.21 0.66 -4.02
CA ASP A 58 9.57 0.10 -3.95
C ASP A 58 9.60 -1.38 -3.52
N SER A 59 8.45 -2.01 -3.26
CA SER A 59 8.40 -3.44 -2.96
C SER A 59 7.12 -4.08 -3.47
N ASP A 60 7.10 -5.41 -3.58
CA ASP A 60 5.85 -6.12 -3.90
C ASP A 60 4.89 -6.20 -2.70
N ARG A 61 5.07 -5.34 -1.67
CA ARG A 61 4.23 -5.37 -0.48
C ARG A 61 2.92 -4.65 -0.76
N CYS A 62 1.86 -5.43 -0.76
CA CYS A 62 0.49 -4.94 -0.70
C CYS A 62 0.02 -4.87 0.76
N ILE A 63 -0.69 -3.81 1.10
CA ILE A 63 -1.47 -3.67 2.35
C ILE A 63 -2.94 -3.51 1.99
N ILE A 64 -3.83 -3.97 2.87
CA ILE A 64 -5.26 -3.72 2.70
C ILE A 64 -5.62 -2.44 3.45
N THR A 65 -6.42 -1.58 2.84
CA THR A 65 -6.71 -0.25 3.36
C THR A 65 -8.19 0.08 3.37
N ALA A 66 -8.58 0.94 4.31
CA ALA A 66 -9.89 1.59 4.31
C ALA A 66 -9.83 2.88 3.49
N GLN A 67 -10.73 3.03 2.52
CA GLN A 67 -10.80 4.17 1.61
C GLN A 67 -12.22 4.70 1.48
N ASN A 68 -12.33 6.02 1.30
CA ASN A 68 -13.60 6.69 1.02
C ASN A 68 -13.37 8.01 0.27
N HIS A 69 -12.96 7.94 -0.99
CA HIS A 69 -12.71 9.14 -1.81
C HIS A 69 -13.22 8.99 -3.26
N GLY A 70 -13.55 10.12 -3.88
CA GLY A 70 -14.01 10.21 -5.27
C GLY A 70 -13.08 11.02 -6.18
N TYR A 71 -11.92 11.44 -5.68
CA TYR A 71 -10.90 12.17 -6.43
C TYR A 71 -9.55 11.50 -6.20
N ALA A 72 -8.66 11.58 -7.18
CA ALA A 72 -7.30 11.07 -7.09
C ALA A 72 -6.29 12.08 -7.64
N VAL A 73 -5.04 11.92 -7.23
CA VAL A 73 -3.91 12.70 -7.76
C VAL A 73 -3.47 12.12 -9.10
N LYS A 74 -3.24 12.97 -10.09
CA LYS A 74 -2.77 12.56 -11.42
C LYS A 74 -1.25 12.37 -11.39
N ASN A 75 -0.80 11.11 -11.47
CA ASN A 75 0.62 10.75 -11.44
C ASN A 75 1.50 11.61 -12.38
N ALA A 76 1.07 11.78 -13.63
CA ALA A 76 1.80 12.55 -14.65
C ALA A 76 1.98 14.04 -14.34
N SER A 77 1.22 14.59 -13.37
CA SER A 77 1.30 16.00 -12.97
C SER A 77 2.30 16.26 -11.84
N LEU A 78 2.80 15.20 -11.18
CA LEU A 78 3.75 15.32 -10.07
C LEU A 78 5.08 15.92 -10.52
N LYS A 79 5.56 16.94 -9.79
CA LYS A 79 6.83 17.62 -10.08
C LYS A 79 8.03 16.79 -9.63
N LYS A 80 9.23 17.12 -10.14
CA LYS A 80 10.49 16.38 -9.91
C LYS A 80 10.86 16.16 -8.43
N ASN A 81 10.40 17.03 -7.52
CA ASN A 81 10.68 16.95 -6.08
C ASN A 81 9.74 16.00 -5.32
N TRP A 82 8.71 15.49 -5.99
CA TRP A 82 7.72 14.58 -5.44
C TRP A 82 7.83 13.23 -6.12
N GLU A 83 7.34 12.22 -5.42
CA GLU A 83 7.32 10.84 -5.90
C GLU A 83 6.09 10.11 -5.36
N VAL A 84 5.62 9.13 -6.13
CA VAL A 84 4.55 8.23 -5.70
C VAL A 84 5.10 7.30 -4.63
N LEU A 85 4.29 7.06 -3.60
CA LEU A 85 4.59 6.18 -2.47
C LEU A 85 3.76 4.89 -2.54
N PHE A 86 2.46 5.03 -2.83
CA PHE A 86 1.52 3.91 -2.95
C PHE A 86 0.68 4.03 -4.22
N VAL A 87 0.32 2.88 -4.78
CA VAL A 87 -0.62 2.76 -5.90
C VAL A 87 -1.70 1.74 -5.56
N ASN A 88 -2.92 1.98 -5.99
CA ASN A 88 -4.00 1.01 -5.85
C ASN A 88 -3.76 -0.18 -6.80
N ALA A 89 -3.84 -1.40 -6.30
CA ALA A 89 -3.57 -2.59 -7.12
C ALA A 89 -4.66 -2.83 -8.18
N ASN A 90 -5.90 -2.40 -7.93
CA ASN A 90 -7.05 -2.66 -8.80
C ASN A 90 -7.09 -1.73 -10.01
N ASP A 91 -6.92 -0.42 -9.81
CA ASP A 91 -7.15 0.61 -10.82
C ASP A 91 -5.93 1.51 -11.10
N GLN A 92 -4.81 1.27 -10.41
CA GLN A 92 -3.54 2.00 -10.55
C GLN A 92 -3.62 3.49 -10.19
N THR A 93 -4.63 3.92 -9.42
CA THR A 93 -4.68 5.29 -8.88
C THR A 93 -3.54 5.54 -7.89
N VAL A 94 -3.11 6.80 -7.80
CA VAL A 94 -2.10 7.22 -6.80
C VAL A 94 -2.76 7.21 -5.42
N GLU A 95 -2.22 6.38 -4.53
CA GLU A 95 -2.71 6.22 -3.16
C GLU A 95 -1.77 6.82 -2.12
N GLY A 96 -0.62 7.33 -2.54
CA GLY A 96 0.28 8.08 -1.69
C GLY A 96 1.37 8.81 -2.45
N ILE A 97 1.84 9.92 -1.91
CA ILE A 97 2.96 10.70 -2.41
C ILE A 97 3.88 11.11 -1.27
N ALA A 98 5.16 11.32 -1.57
CA ALA A 98 6.13 11.86 -0.65
C ALA A 98 7.02 12.90 -1.33
N HIS A 99 7.55 13.84 -0.55
CA HIS A 99 8.62 14.71 -0.99
C HIS A 99 9.96 13.97 -0.90
N LYS A 100 10.81 14.11 -1.91
CA LYS A 100 12.11 13.40 -2.02
C LYS A 100 13.16 13.77 -0.96
N ARG A 101 12.88 14.76 -0.12
CA ARG A 101 13.88 15.41 0.75
C ARG A 101 13.28 15.87 2.07
N LEU A 102 12.11 16.51 2.01
CA LEU A 102 11.40 17.02 3.18
C LEU A 102 10.59 15.91 3.86
N PRO A 103 10.33 16.00 5.17
CA PRO A 103 9.51 15.05 5.94
C PRO A 103 8.01 15.28 5.66
N ILE A 104 7.62 15.22 4.39
CA ILE A 104 6.28 15.53 3.92
C ILE A 104 5.78 14.37 3.08
N PHE A 105 4.62 13.83 3.45
CA PHE A 105 3.94 12.81 2.67
C PHE A 105 2.43 12.91 2.85
N GLY A 106 1.71 12.25 1.96
CA GLY A 106 0.27 12.06 2.13
C GLY A 106 -0.18 10.72 1.57
N VAL A 107 -1.16 10.12 2.21
CA VAL A 107 -1.83 8.88 1.78
C VAL A 107 -3.30 9.16 1.53
N GLN A 108 -3.85 8.53 0.50
CA GLN A 108 -5.22 8.75 0.04
C GLN A 108 -6.22 7.87 0.82
N PHE A 109 -5.75 6.77 1.40
CA PHE A 109 -6.47 5.92 2.34
C PHE A 109 -6.42 6.43 3.79
N HIS A 110 -7.15 5.77 4.68
CA HIS A 110 -7.32 6.10 6.09
C HIS A 110 -6.50 5.16 7.00
N PRO A 111 -5.26 5.51 7.38
CA PRO A 111 -4.43 4.68 8.25
C PRO A 111 -4.92 4.63 9.70
N GLU A 112 -5.74 5.59 10.13
CA GLU A 112 -6.28 5.69 11.49
C GLU A 112 -7.29 4.61 11.84
N HIS A 113 -7.74 3.84 10.85
CA HIS A 113 -8.67 2.71 10.99
C HIS A 113 -9.85 2.98 11.94
N CYS A 114 -11.05 3.20 11.43
CA CYS A 114 -12.26 3.25 12.26
C CYS A 114 -13.34 2.48 11.52
N ALA A 115 -13.21 1.15 11.65
CA ALA A 115 -13.60 0.09 10.70
C ALA A 115 -12.58 -0.10 9.56
N GLY A 116 -12.21 -1.37 9.31
CA GLY A 116 -11.20 -1.78 8.33
C GLY A 116 -9.95 -2.39 8.96
N PRO A 117 -8.96 -2.81 8.15
CA PRO A 117 -7.72 -3.41 8.62
C PRO A 117 -6.78 -2.40 9.28
N VAL A 118 -5.88 -2.89 10.12
CA VAL A 118 -4.87 -2.09 10.85
C VAL A 118 -3.51 -2.07 10.15
N ASP A 119 -3.44 -2.55 8.91
CA ASP A 119 -2.19 -2.77 8.15
C ASP A 119 -1.36 -1.50 7.89
N ALA A 120 -1.94 -0.30 8.09
CA ALA A 120 -1.35 0.99 7.75
C ALA A 120 -1.00 1.88 8.96
N GLU A 121 -1.22 1.41 10.20
CA GLU A 121 -1.02 2.21 11.42
C GLU A 121 0.44 2.70 11.58
N PHE A 122 1.41 1.93 11.07
CA PHE A 122 2.84 2.25 11.10
C PHE A 122 3.20 3.62 10.48
N LEU A 123 2.32 4.18 9.64
CA LEU A 123 2.51 5.52 9.07
C LEU A 123 2.48 6.61 10.15
N PHE A 124 1.74 6.41 11.26
CA PHE A 124 1.77 7.31 12.40
C PHE A 124 3.08 7.23 13.16
N ASP A 125 3.64 6.04 13.35
CA ASP A 125 4.97 5.88 13.96
C ASP A 125 6.05 6.59 13.15
N LEU A 126 5.99 6.44 11.82
CA LEU A 126 6.88 7.14 10.89
C LEU A 126 6.77 8.66 11.05
N PHE A 127 5.54 9.18 11.05
CA PHE A 127 5.29 10.61 11.20
C PHE A 127 5.78 11.14 12.56
N MET A 128 5.43 10.46 13.66
CA MET A 128 5.81 10.85 15.01
C MET A 128 7.32 10.84 15.22
N ASN A 129 8.04 9.90 14.61
CA ASN A 129 9.49 9.87 14.62
C ASN A 129 10.09 11.12 13.95
N ASP A 130 9.53 11.56 12.81
CA ASP A 130 9.98 12.78 12.14
C ASP A 130 9.65 14.04 12.96
N VAL A 131 8.47 14.10 13.63
CA VAL A 131 8.13 15.18 14.57
C VAL A 131 9.14 15.24 15.72
N TYR A 132 9.49 14.10 16.31
CA TYR A 132 10.47 14.03 17.38
C TYR A 132 11.86 14.49 16.92
N LYS A 133 12.32 14.07 15.74
CA LYS A 133 13.60 14.53 15.18
C LYS A 133 13.60 16.04 14.96
N PHE A 134 12.55 16.57 14.32
CA PHE A 134 12.40 18.00 14.05
C PHE A 134 12.46 18.84 15.34
N LYS A 135 11.70 18.45 16.38
CA LYS A 135 11.68 19.16 17.67
C LYS A 135 13.04 19.20 18.37
N ASN A 136 13.85 18.16 18.18
CA ASN A 136 15.19 18.06 18.77
C ASN A 136 16.30 18.61 17.85
N GLY A 137 15.96 19.30 16.75
CA GLY A 137 16.93 19.83 15.79
C GLY A 137 17.73 18.77 15.05
N LYS A 138 17.23 17.53 15.01
CA LYS A 138 17.85 16.42 14.28
C LYS A 138 17.37 16.41 12.84
N THR A 139 18.25 16.01 11.92
CA THR A 139 17.92 15.82 10.51
C THR A 139 16.84 14.74 10.35
N THR A 140 15.76 15.08 9.66
CA THR A 140 14.73 14.12 9.27
C THR A 140 15.19 13.27 8.08
N THR A 141 14.53 12.15 7.86
CA THR A 141 14.87 11.23 6.77
C THR A 141 13.75 11.29 5.74
N PRO A 142 14.04 11.26 4.42
CA PRO A 142 12.98 11.18 3.41
C PRO A 142 12.07 9.97 3.68
N VAL A 143 10.76 10.19 3.60
CA VAL A 143 9.73 9.19 3.98
C VAL A 143 9.88 7.88 3.22
N ARG A 144 10.19 7.95 1.91
CA ARG A 144 10.42 6.76 1.07
C ARG A 144 11.55 5.87 1.58
N GLN A 145 12.57 6.44 2.24
CA GLN A 145 13.68 5.67 2.79
C GLN A 145 13.35 5.05 4.16
N SER A 146 12.58 5.76 5.00
CA SER A 146 12.22 5.27 6.33
C SER A 146 11.10 4.23 6.30
N ILE A 147 10.17 4.35 5.36
CA ILE A 147 9.00 3.44 5.25
C ILE A 147 9.39 2.00 4.94
N GLY A 148 10.50 1.79 4.21
CA GLY A 148 10.99 0.48 3.86
C GLY A 148 11.31 -0.40 5.08
N HIS A 149 11.59 0.18 6.26
CA HIS A 149 11.77 -0.62 7.48
C HIS A 149 10.49 -1.37 7.89
N TYR A 150 9.33 -0.75 7.69
CA TYR A 150 8.02 -1.29 8.05
C TYR A 150 7.46 -2.22 6.97
N LEU A 151 7.86 -2.00 5.72
CA LEU A 151 7.36 -2.73 4.56
C LEU A 151 8.37 -3.74 3.97
N LYS A 152 9.52 -3.91 4.63
CA LYS A 152 10.45 -4.99 4.32
C LYS A 152 9.74 -6.31 4.53
N LEU A 153 9.67 -7.11 3.48
CA LEU A 153 9.45 -8.54 3.65
C LEU A 153 10.55 -9.06 4.59
N PRO A 154 10.26 -10.07 5.44
CA PRO A 154 11.33 -10.93 5.91
C PRO A 154 12.15 -11.28 4.67
N THR A 155 13.47 -11.09 4.71
CA THR A 155 14.37 -11.70 3.74
C THR A 155 14.25 -13.20 3.92
N GLU A 156 13.15 -13.78 3.45
CA GLU A 156 13.12 -15.15 3.03
C GLU A 156 14.15 -15.18 1.91
N GLU A 157 15.30 -15.80 2.17
CA GLU A 157 15.93 -16.58 1.13
C GLU A 157 14.86 -17.55 0.65
N VAL A 158 14.00 -17.10 -0.28
CA VAL A 158 13.14 -17.98 -1.04
C VAL A 158 14.15 -18.78 -1.86
N LEU A 159 14.64 -19.88 -1.26
CA LEU A 159 15.27 -20.97 -1.96
C LEU A 159 14.33 -21.22 -3.12
N LYS A 160 14.67 -20.76 -4.33
CA LYS A 160 13.89 -21.08 -5.53
C LYS A 160 14.01 -22.60 -5.64
N PRO A 161 13.01 -23.37 -5.17
CA PRO A 161 13.17 -24.80 -5.17
C PRO A 161 13.27 -25.20 -6.64
N PRO A 162 14.09 -26.19 -7.00
CA PRO A 162 14.10 -26.68 -8.37
C PRO A 162 12.67 -27.04 -8.78
N LYS A 163 12.26 -26.60 -9.97
CA LYS A 163 10.91 -26.87 -10.48
C LYS A 163 10.65 -28.39 -10.44
N PRO A 164 9.67 -28.89 -9.66
CA PRO A 164 9.46 -30.32 -9.53
C PRO A 164 9.05 -30.91 -10.88
N LYS A 165 9.49 -32.13 -11.20
CA LYS A 165 9.10 -32.82 -12.45
C LYS A 165 7.74 -33.51 -12.34
N LYS A 166 7.35 -33.90 -11.12
CA LYS A 166 6.09 -34.59 -10.79
C LYS A 166 5.62 -34.09 -9.43
N VAL A 167 4.31 -34.00 -9.24
CA VAL A 167 3.69 -33.62 -7.97
C VAL A 167 2.65 -34.69 -7.61
N LEU A 168 2.72 -35.19 -6.38
CA LEU A 168 1.70 -36.06 -5.80
C LEU A 168 0.76 -35.17 -4.97
N ILE A 169 -0.52 -35.16 -5.32
CA ILE A 169 -1.55 -34.43 -4.57
C ILE A 169 -2.43 -35.48 -3.90
N LEU A 170 -2.52 -35.40 -2.58
CA LEU A 170 -3.36 -36.31 -1.77
C LEU A 170 -4.74 -35.66 -1.60
N GLY A 171 -5.78 -36.32 -2.10
CA GLY A 171 -7.17 -35.92 -1.90
C GLY A 171 -7.77 -36.49 -0.62
N SER A 172 -9.05 -36.19 -0.37
CA SER A 172 -9.81 -36.65 0.82
C SER A 172 -9.82 -38.16 1.01
N GLY A 173 -9.82 -38.91 -0.09
CA GLY A 173 -10.17 -40.32 -0.05
C GLY A 173 -11.67 -40.55 0.18
N GLY A 174 -12.04 -41.70 0.78
CA GLY A 174 -13.42 -42.00 1.15
C GLY A 174 -14.02 -41.05 2.19
N LEU A 175 -15.34 -40.84 2.16
CA LEU A 175 -16.04 -39.94 3.09
C LEU A 175 -15.90 -40.41 4.54
N CYS A 176 -15.20 -39.64 5.36
CA CYS A 176 -15.12 -39.84 6.81
C CYS A 176 -16.15 -38.94 7.52
N ILE A 177 -16.78 -39.43 8.59
CA ILE A 177 -17.74 -38.63 9.36
C ILE A 177 -17.01 -37.39 9.92
N GLY A 178 -17.48 -36.19 9.54
CA GLY A 178 -16.86 -34.91 9.89
C GLY A 178 -15.89 -34.35 8.83
N GLN A 179 -15.54 -35.12 7.80
CA GLN A 179 -14.87 -34.65 6.59
C GLN A 179 -15.83 -34.84 5.41
N GLY A 180 -16.63 -33.80 5.12
CA GLY A 180 -17.45 -33.78 3.90
C GLY A 180 -16.59 -33.74 2.63
N GLY A 181 -17.22 -33.70 1.45
CA GLY A 181 -16.54 -33.60 0.14
C GLY A 181 -15.80 -32.27 -0.13
N GLU A 182 -15.51 -31.47 0.90
CA GLU A 182 -14.82 -30.17 0.81
C GLU A 182 -13.37 -30.30 0.31
N PHE A 183 -12.74 -31.45 0.56
CA PHE A 183 -11.36 -31.74 0.17
C PHE A 183 -11.22 -32.17 -1.30
N ASP A 184 -12.28 -32.64 -1.97
CA ASP A 184 -12.24 -33.09 -3.37
C ASP A 184 -12.16 -31.91 -4.37
N TYR A 185 -12.77 -30.77 -4.04
CA TYR A 185 -12.71 -29.57 -4.88
C TYR A 185 -11.31 -28.94 -4.83
N SER A 186 -10.70 -28.86 -3.65
CA SER A 186 -9.38 -28.26 -3.46
C SER A 186 -8.29 -28.99 -4.25
N GLY A 187 -8.26 -30.33 -4.23
CA GLY A 187 -7.31 -31.11 -5.03
C GLY A 187 -7.48 -30.92 -6.55
N SER A 188 -8.72 -30.76 -7.00
CA SER A 188 -9.05 -30.46 -8.40
C SER A 188 -8.57 -29.07 -8.81
N GLN A 189 -8.74 -28.05 -7.97
CA GLN A 189 -8.27 -26.69 -8.23
C GLN A 189 -6.73 -26.58 -8.31
N VAL A 190 -6.01 -27.34 -7.48
CA VAL A 190 -4.54 -27.39 -7.57
C VAL A 190 -4.11 -28.01 -8.90
N SER A 191 -4.80 -29.06 -9.35
CA SER A 191 -4.47 -29.74 -10.62
C SER A 191 -4.62 -28.84 -11.85
N VAL A 192 -5.57 -27.89 -11.83
CA VAL A 192 -5.77 -26.92 -12.92
C VAL A 192 -4.62 -25.89 -13.02
N ASN A 193 -4.02 -25.51 -11.89
CA ASN A 193 -3.01 -24.45 -11.84
C ASN A 193 -1.57 -24.97 -11.94
N VAL A 194 -1.36 -26.28 -11.95
CA VAL A 194 -0.02 -26.89 -12.01
C VAL A 194 0.23 -27.43 -13.40
N SER A 195 1.13 -26.78 -14.18
CA SER A 195 1.59 -27.27 -15.49
C SER A 195 2.58 -28.44 -15.38
N LEU A 196 2.30 -29.42 -14.52
CA LEU A 196 3.11 -30.61 -14.28
C LEU A 196 2.25 -31.87 -14.32
N PHE A 197 2.90 -33.02 -14.44
CA PHE A 197 2.23 -34.30 -14.31
C PHE A 197 1.76 -34.50 -12.86
N VAL A 198 0.44 -34.50 -12.67
CA VAL A 198 -0.22 -34.67 -11.38
C VAL A 198 -0.66 -36.12 -11.23
N VAL A 199 -0.31 -36.75 -10.12
CA VAL A 199 -0.92 -38.00 -9.68
C VAL A 199 -1.85 -37.66 -8.53
N LEU A 200 -3.15 -37.87 -8.72
CA LEU A 200 -4.16 -37.76 -7.67
C LEU A 200 -4.34 -39.14 -7.05
N VAL A 201 -4.05 -39.25 -5.76
CA VAL A 201 -4.33 -40.48 -5.00
C VAL A 201 -5.47 -40.20 -4.05
N LEU A 202 -6.57 -40.93 -4.24
CA LEU A 202 -7.68 -40.98 -3.30
C LEU A 202 -7.38 -42.12 -2.31
N CYS A 203 -7.34 -41.80 -1.02
CA CYS A 203 -7.26 -42.85 0.01
C CYS A 203 -8.56 -43.67 -0.03
N PRO A 204 -8.53 -45.01 -0.06
CA PRO A 204 -9.75 -45.82 -0.03
C PRO A 204 -10.58 -45.58 1.24
#